data_AF-A0A833L025-F1
#
_entry.id   AF-A0A833L025-F1
#
_cell.length_a   1.000
_cell.length_b   1.000
_cell.length_c   1.000
_cell.angle_alpha   90.00
_cell.angle_beta   90.00
_cell.angle_gamma   90.00
#
_symmetry.space_group_name_H-M   'P 1'
#
loop_
_entity.id
_entity.type
_entity.pdbx_description
1 polymer ?
#
loop_
_entity_poly.entity_id
_entity_poly.type
_entity_poly.pdbx_seq_one_letter_code
_entity_poly.pdbx_strand_id
1 'polypeptide(L)'
;MLSYAREINDNLSLGVTGKYLTTDMTNILKGQGYGYSVTPGILIKFSPKTITQGPNGHPNPSPSLSIGCKIDELINQQSWGTGTVEKVPPKLRLGFAYKMLNPGLFALDISQILRNGYAAEVAAGYEWSRQGLSVRVGYSEGITAGAGFETGHTKVDYAYTSQPSLSKENVHRISLTGKW
;
A
#
# COMPACT_ATOMS: atom_id res chain seq x y z
N MET A 1 -3.06 15.77 1.91
CA MET A 1 -2.23 14.73 2.58
C MET A 1 -0.79 15.16 2.50
N LEU A 2 -0.02 14.97 3.58
CA LEU A 2 1.41 15.25 3.62
C LEU A 2 2.12 14.04 4.20
N SER A 3 3.25 13.65 3.62
CA SER A 3 4.03 12.51 4.07
C SER A 3 5.51 12.85 4.05
N TYR A 4 6.24 12.43 5.08
CA TYR A 4 7.68 12.51 5.15
C TYR A 4 8.25 11.12 5.43
N ALA A 5 9.25 10.71 4.66
CA ALA A 5 9.98 9.47 4.88
C ALA A 5 11.49 9.75 4.80
N ARG A 6 12.24 9.07 5.65
CA ARG A 6 13.71 9.20 5.72
C ARG A 6 14.35 7.83 5.85
N GLU A 7 15.35 7.57 5.02
CA GLU A 7 16.26 6.45 5.21
C GLU A 7 17.23 6.80 6.32
N ILE A 8 17.24 5.98 7.37
CA ILE A 8 18.16 6.11 8.51
C ILE A 8 19.49 5.44 8.16
N ASN A 9 19.44 4.30 7.46
CA ASN A 9 20.59 3.60 6.89
C ASN A 9 20.13 2.70 5.70
N ASP A 10 21.06 1.94 5.12
CA ASP A 10 20.81 0.99 4.00
C ASP A 10 19.65 0.00 4.27
N ASN A 11 19.38 -0.29 5.54
CA ASN A 11 18.48 -1.34 5.98
C ASN A 11 17.22 -0.82 6.68
N LEU A 12 17.14 0.47 7.03
CA LEU A 12 16.08 1.02 7.88
C LEU A 12 15.58 2.34 7.33
N SER A 13 14.27 2.43 7.13
CA SER A 13 13.58 3.67 6.78
C SER A 13 12.42 3.91 7.75
N LEU A 14 12.19 5.18 8.08
CA LEU A 14 11.06 5.62 8.89
C LEU A 14 10.19 6.56 8.07
N GLY A 15 8.89 6.53 8.31
CA GLY A 15 7.93 7.40 7.64
C GLY A 15 6.82 7.86 8.58
N VAL A 16 6.31 9.05 8.31
CA VAL A 16 5.12 9.59 8.96
C VAL A 16 4.23 10.24 7.91
N THR A 17 2.94 9.96 7.99
CA THR A 17 1.93 10.56 7.13
C THR A 17 0.92 11.31 7.99
N GLY A 18 0.66 12.57 7.65
CA GLY A 18 -0.43 13.37 8.16
C GLY A 18 -1.53 13.53 7.10
N LYS A 19 -2.78 13.29 7.48
CA LYS A 19 -3.95 13.52 6.63
C LYS A 19 -4.83 14.57 7.27
N TYR A 20 -5.36 15.47 6.45
CA TYR A 20 -6.54 16.26 6.79
C TYR A 20 -7.72 15.57 6.11
N LEU A 21 -8.75 15.27 6.88
CA LEU A 21 -9.91 14.51 6.45
C LEU A 21 -11.09 15.46 6.30
N THR A 22 -11.82 15.33 5.18
CA THR A 22 -13.10 15.98 4.96
C THR A 22 -14.08 14.93 4.48
N THR A 23 -15.26 14.89 5.06
CA THR A 23 -16.31 13.94 4.69
C THR A 23 -17.63 14.67 4.57
N ASP A 24 -18.46 14.23 3.63
CA ASP A 24 -19.81 14.76 3.46
C ASP A 24 -20.78 13.58 3.32
N MET A 25 -21.74 13.50 4.23
CA MET A 25 -22.85 12.55 4.13
C MET A 25 -24.00 13.22 3.39
N THR A 26 -24.15 12.87 2.11
CA THR A 26 -25.28 13.33 1.28
C THR A 26 -26.60 13.05 1.97
N ASN A 27 -27.50 14.05 1.94
CA ASN A 27 -28.85 14.00 2.52
C ASN A 27 -28.93 13.96 4.06
N ILE A 28 -27.83 14.22 4.78
CA ILE A 28 -27.85 14.39 6.24
C ILE A 28 -27.55 15.85 6.57
N LEU A 29 -28.50 16.52 7.25
CA LEU A 29 -28.30 17.89 7.73
C LEU A 29 -27.10 17.92 8.68
N LYS A 30 -26.12 18.82 8.42
CA LYS A 30 -24.85 18.88 9.15
C LYS A 30 -24.00 17.59 9.04
N GLY A 31 -24.19 16.83 7.96
CA GLY A 31 -23.41 15.63 7.61
C GLY A 31 -21.98 15.91 7.14
N GLN A 32 -21.53 17.17 7.19
CA GLN A 32 -20.14 17.52 6.90
C GLN A 32 -19.28 17.26 8.13
N GLY A 33 -18.12 16.63 7.92
CA GLY A 33 -17.14 16.37 8.95
C GLY A 33 -15.75 16.79 8.49
N TYR A 34 -14.93 17.23 9.44
CA TYR A 34 -13.52 17.49 9.22
C TYR A 34 -12.69 16.83 10.31
N GLY A 35 -11.44 16.52 10.01
CA GLY A 35 -10.60 15.81 10.95
C GLY A 35 -9.17 15.75 10.51
N TYR A 36 -8.40 15.00 11.28
CA TYR A 36 -7.01 14.72 10.94
C TYR A 36 -6.65 13.30 11.34
N SER A 37 -5.56 12.83 10.75
CA SER A 37 -4.92 11.62 11.23
C SER A 37 -3.43 11.56 10.98
N VAL A 38 -2.76 10.74 11.80
CA VAL A 38 -1.32 10.50 11.75
C VAL A 38 -1.06 9.00 11.65
N THR A 39 -0.20 8.61 10.72
CA THR A 39 0.18 7.23 10.45
C THR A 39 1.71 7.12 10.41
N PRO A 40 2.35 6.59 11.48
CA PRO A 40 3.76 6.24 11.43
C PRO A 40 3.98 4.90 10.74
N GLY A 41 5.17 4.73 10.16
CA GLY A 41 5.62 3.50 9.53
C GLY A 41 7.13 3.30 9.62
N ILE A 42 7.53 2.04 9.59
CA ILE A 42 8.92 1.58 9.56
C ILE A 42 9.06 0.57 8.43
N LEU A 43 10.20 0.60 7.74
CA LEU A 43 10.56 -0.35 6.70
C LEU A 43 11.98 -0.85 6.98
N ILE A 44 12.13 -2.17 7.04
CA ILE A 44 13.41 -2.84 7.18
C ILE A 44 13.72 -3.58 5.89
N LYS A 45 14.86 -3.29 5.26
CA LYS A 45 15.32 -3.92 4.01
C LYS A 45 16.50 -4.84 4.32
N PHE A 46 16.41 -6.08 3.88
CA PHE A 46 17.48 -7.07 3.90
C PHE A 46 17.92 -7.32 2.46
N SER A 47 18.93 -6.57 2.02
CA SER A 47 19.51 -6.71 0.68
C SER A 47 20.94 -7.23 0.79
N PRO A 48 21.27 -8.37 0.14
CA PRO A 48 22.64 -8.82 0.02
C PRO A 48 23.48 -7.76 -0.70
N LYS A 49 24.61 -7.36 -0.14
CA LYS A 49 25.53 -6.39 -0.76
C LYS A 49 26.31 -6.97 -1.96
N THR A 50 26.16 -8.26 -2.23
CA THR A 50 26.91 -8.95 -3.29
C THR A 50 26.18 -8.79 -4.62
N ILE A 51 26.74 -8.02 -5.53
CA ILE A 51 26.35 -7.98 -6.95
C ILE A 51 26.91 -9.26 -7.59
N THR A 52 26.04 -10.19 -7.95
CA THR A 52 26.44 -11.31 -8.81
C THR A 52 26.43 -10.82 -10.27
N GLN A 53 27.61 -10.79 -10.88
CA GLN A 53 27.71 -10.58 -12.32
C GLN A 53 27.05 -11.76 -13.02
N GLY A 54 26.06 -11.49 -13.87
CA GLY A 54 25.45 -12.52 -14.71
C GLY A 54 26.43 -13.04 -15.75
N PRO A 55 26.14 -14.19 -16.39
CA PRO A 55 27.01 -14.81 -17.40
C PRO A 55 27.30 -13.91 -18.62
N ASN A 56 26.52 -12.84 -18.82
CA ASN A 56 26.70 -11.85 -19.89
C ASN A 56 27.25 -10.49 -19.39
N GLY A 57 27.79 -10.42 -18.16
CA GLY A 57 28.25 -9.18 -17.55
C GLY A 57 27.14 -8.21 -17.11
N HIS A 58 25.87 -8.58 -17.32
CA HIS A 58 24.74 -7.81 -16.79
C HIS A 58 24.59 -8.04 -15.28
N PRO A 59 24.42 -6.97 -14.48
CA PRO A 59 24.14 -7.11 -13.05
C PRO A 59 22.80 -7.82 -12.88
N ASN A 60 22.81 -9.01 -12.28
CA ASN A 60 21.57 -9.64 -11.87
C ASN A 60 21.09 -9.00 -10.57
N PRO A 61 19.80 -8.64 -10.45
CA PRO A 61 19.28 -8.12 -9.20
C PRO A 61 19.38 -9.21 -8.13
N SER A 62 20.12 -8.91 -7.07
CA SER A 62 20.22 -9.80 -5.90
C SER A 62 18.86 -9.90 -5.21
N PRO A 63 18.48 -11.09 -4.71
CA PRO A 63 17.21 -11.27 -4.02
C PRO A 63 17.18 -10.38 -2.79
N SER A 64 16.08 -9.68 -2.55
CA SER A 64 15.94 -8.78 -1.41
C SER A 64 14.66 -9.08 -0.64
N LEU A 65 14.75 -9.10 0.69
CA LEU A 65 13.60 -9.20 1.58
C LEU A 65 13.34 -7.83 2.19
N SER A 66 12.08 -7.41 2.28
CA SER A 66 11.67 -6.20 2.99
C SER A 66 10.54 -6.53 3.95
N ILE A 67 10.60 -5.96 5.14
CA ILE A 67 9.57 -6.07 6.17
C ILE A 67 9.12 -4.66 6.54
N GLY A 68 7.85 -4.36 6.33
CA GLY A 68 7.24 -3.08 6.67
C GLY A 68 6.26 -3.23 7.82
N CYS A 69 6.17 -2.23 8.69
CA CYS A 69 5.13 -2.14 9.69
C CYS A 69 4.60 -0.71 9.74
N LYS A 70 3.29 -0.55 9.83
CA LYS A 70 2.66 0.76 10.06
C LYS A 70 1.42 0.64 10.93
N ILE A 71 1.08 1.74 11.58
CA ILE A 71 -0.17 1.86 12.35
C ILE A 71 -1.00 2.95 11.69
N ASP A 72 -1.96 2.53 10.86
CA ASP A 72 -2.90 3.43 10.21
C ASP A 72 -3.76 4.10 11.29
N GLU A 73 -3.96 5.42 11.15
CA GLU A 73 -4.85 6.20 12.00
C GLU A 73 -4.49 6.17 13.52
N LEU A 74 -3.20 6.07 13.87
CA LEU A 74 -2.73 5.98 15.26
C LEU A 74 -3.25 7.13 16.13
N ILE A 75 -3.13 8.36 15.62
CA ILE A 75 -3.75 9.54 16.21
C ILE A 75 -4.77 9.99 15.18
N ASN A 76 -6.04 10.02 15.53
CA ASN A 76 -7.08 10.50 14.64
C ASN A 76 -8.24 11.12 15.43
N GLN A 77 -8.93 12.03 14.79
CA GLN A 77 -10.17 12.62 15.27
C GLN A 77 -10.94 13.21 14.10
N GLN A 78 -12.25 12.97 14.08
CA GLN A 78 -13.18 13.56 13.12
C GLN A 78 -14.33 14.23 13.86
N SER A 79 -14.52 15.52 13.60
CA SER A 79 -15.61 16.32 14.13
C SER A 79 -16.68 16.50 13.07
N TRP A 80 -17.93 16.21 13.42
CA TRP A 80 -19.09 16.36 12.55
C TRP A 80 -19.84 17.66 12.85
N GLY A 81 -20.52 18.21 11.85
CA GLY A 81 -21.35 19.41 12.03
C GLY A 81 -22.51 19.21 13.00
N THR A 82 -22.90 17.97 13.27
CA THR A 82 -23.87 17.58 14.30
C THR A 82 -23.37 17.79 15.73
N GLY A 83 -22.07 18.06 15.92
CA GLY A 83 -21.42 18.20 17.23
C GLY A 83 -20.84 16.89 17.77
N THR A 84 -20.98 15.77 17.04
CA THR A 84 -20.35 14.51 17.44
C THR A 84 -18.88 14.48 17.06
N VAL A 85 -18.09 13.79 17.87
CA VAL A 85 -16.68 13.51 17.60
C VAL A 85 -16.50 12.02 17.46
N GLU A 86 -15.97 11.60 16.33
CA GLU A 86 -15.69 10.22 16.01
C GLU A 86 -14.18 9.95 16.01
N LYS A 87 -13.81 8.76 16.47
CA LYS A 87 -12.45 8.24 16.43
C LYS A 87 -12.46 6.88 15.75
N VAL A 88 -11.69 6.77 14.67
CA VAL A 88 -11.47 5.54 13.94
C VAL A 88 -10.53 4.64 14.76
N PRO A 89 -10.82 3.35 14.93
CA PRO A 89 -9.89 2.45 15.60
C PRO A 89 -8.60 2.32 14.77
N PRO A 90 -7.40 2.40 15.39
CA PRO A 90 -6.15 2.23 14.67
C PRO A 90 -6.06 0.85 14.00
N LYS A 91 -5.39 0.76 12.84
CA LYS A 91 -5.18 -0.51 12.12
C LYS A 91 -3.67 -0.79 11.99
N LEU A 92 -3.21 -1.86 12.64
CA LEU A 92 -1.85 -2.34 12.49
C LEU A 92 -1.72 -3.08 11.15
N ARG A 93 -0.66 -2.81 10.40
CA ARG A 93 -0.32 -3.52 9.17
C ARG A 93 1.13 -3.95 9.18
N LEU A 94 1.35 -5.24 8.98
CA LEU A 94 2.64 -5.86 8.82
C LEU A 94 2.75 -6.38 7.38
N GLY A 95 3.77 -5.97 6.65
CA GLY A 95 3.99 -6.34 5.26
C GLY A 95 5.33 -7.01 5.08
N PHE A 96 5.35 -8.04 4.24
CA PHE A 96 6.54 -8.77 3.82
C PHE A 96 6.61 -8.71 2.30
N ALA A 97 7.77 -8.36 1.76
CA ALA A 97 8.00 -8.35 0.33
C ALA A 97 9.31 -9.06 0.00
N TYR A 98 9.26 -10.03 -0.90
CA TYR A 98 10.42 -10.80 -1.34
C TYR A 98 10.60 -10.67 -2.85
N LYS A 99 11.74 -10.10 -3.24
CA LYS A 99 12.14 -9.94 -4.64
C LYS A 99 12.99 -11.12 -5.07
N MET A 100 12.55 -11.84 -6.09
CA MET A 100 13.22 -13.00 -6.67
C MET A 100 14.16 -12.60 -7.81
N LEU A 101 15.13 -13.48 -8.14
CA LEU A 101 16.11 -13.28 -9.22
C LEU A 101 15.49 -13.22 -10.64
N ASN A 102 14.39 -13.94 -10.87
CA ASN A 102 13.61 -13.92 -12.11
C ASN A 102 12.37 -13.06 -11.83
N PRO A 103 11.96 -12.11 -12.69
CA PRO A 103 11.48 -10.80 -12.28
C PRO A 103 10.12 -10.88 -11.61
N GLY A 104 10.15 -11.17 -10.31
CA GLY A 104 9.02 -11.54 -9.51
C GLY A 104 9.15 -10.90 -8.14
N LEU A 105 8.13 -10.20 -7.70
CA LEU A 105 8.00 -9.67 -6.35
C LEU A 105 6.80 -10.34 -5.71
N PHE A 106 7.05 -11.16 -4.70
CA PHE A 106 5.99 -11.68 -3.84
C PHE A 106 5.77 -10.72 -2.67
N ALA A 107 4.51 -10.47 -2.31
CA ALA A 107 4.14 -9.66 -1.16
C ALA A 107 3.07 -10.36 -0.31
N LEU A 108 3.17 -10.22 1.00
CA LEU A 108 2.20 -10.69 1.98
C LEU A 108 1.97 -9.58 3.02
N ASP A 109 0.73 -9.14 3.15
CA ASP A 109 0.31 -8.17 4.15
C ASP A 109 -0.66 -8.83 5.13
N ILE A 110 -0.43 -8.62 6.42
CA ILE A 110 -1.33 -8.98 7.50
C ILE A 110 -1.78 -7.66 8.15
N SER A 111 -3.08 -7.49 8.33
CA SER A 111 -3.62 -6.30 8.97
C SER A 111 -4.67 -6.62 10.02
N GLN A 112 -4.68 -5.85 11.09
CA GLN A 112 -5.59 -6.04 12.21
C GLN A 112 -6.04 -4.69 12.75
N ILE A 113 -7.36 -4.52 12.84
CA ILE A 113 -7.97 -3.37 13.52
C ILE A 113 -7.81 -3.60 15.03
N LEU A 114 -7.24 -2.61 15.73
CA LEU A 114 -6.96 -2.67 17.18
C LEU A 114 -8.23 -2.41 17.99
N ARG A 115 -9.26 -3.23 17.77
CA ARG A 115 -10.54 -3.19 18.48
C ARG A 115 -11.08 -4.61 18.64
N ASN A 116 -11.72 -4.89 19.77
CA ASN A 116 -12.33 -6.18 20.05
C ASN A 116 -13.38 -6.54 18.99
N GLY A 117 -13.39 -7.80 18.54
CA GLY A 117 -14.37 -8.33 17.59
C GLY A 117 -13.98 -8.22 16.12
N TYR A 118 -12.83 -7.61 15.79
CA TYR A 118 -12.33 -7.55 14.41
C TYR A 118 -11.36 -8.68 14.12
N ALA A 119 -11.60 -9.42 13.03
CA ALA A 119 -10.69 -10.45 12.56
C ALA A 119 -9.46 -9.84 11.88
N ALA A 120 -8.35 -10.58 11.89
CA ALA A 120 -7.19 -10.22 11.08
C ALA A 120 -7.47 -10.49 9.60
N GLU A 121 -7.06 -9.56 8.74
CA GLU A 121 -7.13 -9.68 7.29
C GLU A 121 -5.74 -10.04 6.76
N VAL A 122 -5.70 -10.91 5.75
CA VAL A 122 -4.47 -11.30 5.06
C VAL A 122 -4.63 -11.01 3.58
N ALA A 123 -3.61 -10.41 2.99
CA ALA A 123 -3.53 -10.16 1.55
C ALA A 123 -2.19 -10.69 1.02
N ALA A 124 -2.22 -11.36 -0.12
CA ALA A 124 -1.02 -11.83 -0.80
C ALA A 124 -1.03 -11.37 -2.25
N GLY A 125 0.15 -11.14 -2.82
CA GLY A 125 0.28 -10.68 -4.18
C GLY A 125 1.58 -11.12 -4.83
N TYR A 126 1.56 -11.15 -6.16
CA TYR A 126 2.73 -11.37 -6.98
C TYR A 126 2.74 -10.36 -8.12
N GLU A 127 3.88 -9.70 -8.31
CA GLU A 127 4.15 -8.84 -9.45
C GLU A 127 5.24 -9.46 -10.31
N TRP A 128 4.95 -9.65 -11.60
CA TRP A 128 5.96 -9.88 -12.63
C TRP A 128 6.22 -8.58 -13.38
N SER A 129 7.48 -8.21 -13.61
CA SER A 129 7.79 -6.94 -14.29
C SER A 129 9.03 -7.03 -15.18
N ARG A 130 8.89 -6.71 -16.48
CA ARG A 130 9.98 -6.76 -17.45
C ARG A 130 9.82 -5.67 -18.51
N GLN A 131 10.89 -4.92 -18.75
CA GLN A 131 10.98 -3.95 -19.87
C GLN A 131 9.80 -2.96 -19.92
N GLY A 132 9.40 -2.44 -18.75
CA GLY A 132 8.29 -1.48 -18.64
C GLY A 132 6.90 -2.13 -18.59
N LEU A 133 6.76 -3.42 -18.92
CA LEU A 133 5.51 -4.15 -18.71
C LEU A 133 5.50 -4.78 -17.31
N SER A 134 4.39 -4.66 -16.59
CA SER A 134 4.16 -5.35 -15.33
C SER A 134 2.80 -6.04 -15.32
N VAL A 135 2.74 -7.23 -14.72
CA VAL A 135 1.51 -8.00 -14.49
C VAL A 135 1.43 -8.31 -13.02
N ARG A 136 0.28 -8.07 -12.41
CA ARG A 136 0.04 -8.24 -10.97
C ARG A 136 -1.14 -9.16 -10.77
N VAL A 137 -1.02 -10.06 -9.81
CA VAL A 137 -2.13 -10.87 -9.30
C VAL A 137 -2.09 -10.85 -7.79
N GLY A 138 -3.24 -10.92 -7.15
CA GLY A 138 -3.30 -10.95 -5.70
C GLY A 138 -4.64 -11.42 -5.17
N TYR A 139 -4.67 -11.69 -3.89
CA TYR A 139 -5.84 -12.16 -3.16
C TYR A 139 -5.91 -11.49 -1.79
N SER A 140 -7.10 -11.04 -1.40
CA SER A 140 -7.40 -10.61 -0.03
C SER A 140 -8.82 -11.06 0.35
N GLU A 141 -9.83 -10.25 0.04
CA GLU A 141 -11.25 -10.59 0.12
C GLU A 141 -11.81 -11.09 -1.23
N GLY A 142 -10.96 -11.10 -2.25
CA GLY A 142 -11.29 -11.52 -3.61
C GLY A 142 -10.05 -11.49 -4.49
N ILE A 143 -10.21 -11.98 -5.73
CA ILE A 143 -9.13 -12.01 -6.70
C ILE A 143 -8.93 -10.61 -7.29
N THR A 144 -7.67 -10.21 -7.33
CA THR A 144 -7.21 -8.98 -7.98
C THR A 144 -6.25 -9.33 -9.10
N ALA A 145 -6.33 -8.58 -10.20
CA ALA A 145 -5.43 -8.71 -11.33
C ALA A 145 -5.12 -7.32 -11.87
N GLY A 146 -3.94 -7.11 -12.43
CA GLY A 146 -3.58 -5.83 -12.99
C GLY A 146 -2.47 -5.93 -14.01
N ALA A 147 -2.39 -4.92 -14.86
CA ALA A 147 -1.32 -4.76 -15.82
C ALA A 147 -0.86 -3.30 -15.79
N GLY A 148 0.45 -3.09 -15.91
CA GLY A 148 1.05 -1.77 -15.94
C GLY A 148 2.01 -1.64 -17.11
N PHE A 149 2.01 -0.49 -17.75
CA PHE A 149 2.94 -0.13 -18.81
C PHE A 149 3.67 1.16 -18.45
N GLU A 150 5.00 1.11 -18.47
CA GLU A 150 5.89 2.23 -18.20
C GLU A 150 6.70 2.55 -19.45
N THR A 151 6.65 3.81 -19.88
CA THR A 151 7.46 4.36 -20.96
C THR A 151 8.03 5.71 -20.57
N GLY A 152 9.37 5.79 -20.47
CA GLY A 152 10.08 7.01 -20.09
C GLY A 152 9.59 7.59 -18.75
N HIS A 153 8.95 8.75 -18.83
CA HIS A 153 8.46 9.51 -17.68
C HIS A 153 7.00 9.21 -17.31
N THR A 154 6.35 8.23 -17.95
CA THR A 154 4.93 7.96 -17.75
C THR A 154 4.67 6.49 -17.49
N LYS A 155 3.78 6.22 -16.53
CA LYS A 155 3.30 4.89 -16.20
C LYS A 155 1.78 4.87 -16.18
N VAL A 156 1.18 3.92 -16.90
CA VAL A 156 -0.25 3.62 -16.87
C VAL A 156 -0.42 2.28 -16.18
N ASP A 157 -1.28 2.23 -15.17
CA ASP A 157 -1.65 0.99 -14.50
C ASP A 157 -3.16 0.77 -14.59
N TYR A 158 -3.55 -0.45 -14.90
CA TYR A 158 -4.91 -0.95 -14.86
C TYR A 158 -5.00 -2.03 -13.78
N ALA A 159 -6.04 -1.96 -12.94
CA ALA A 159 -6.32 -2.95 -11.91
C ALA A 159 -7.80 -3.34 -11.92
N TYR A 160 -8.01 -4.64 -11.83
CA TYR A 160 -9.28 -5.29 -11.64
C TYR A 160 -9.34 -5.84 -10.21
N THR A 161 -10.47 -5.66 -9.53
CA THR A 161 -10.72 -6.23 -8.22
C THR A 161 -12.13 -6.81 -8.19
N SER A 162 -12.20 -8.11 -7.92
CA SER A 162 -13.43 -8.76 -7.50
C SER A 162 -13.66 -8.42 -6.03
N GLN A 163 -14.71 -7.67 -5.71
CA GLN A 163 -15.00 -7.27 -4.33
C GLN A 163 -16.44 -7.63 -3.95
N PRO A 164 -16.74 -8.92 -3.72
CA PRO A 164 -18.10 -9.38 -3.45
C PRO A 164 -18.70 -8.80 -2.16
N SER A 165 -17.87 -8.27 -1.25
CA SER A 165 -18.27 -7.70 0.05
C SER A 165 -18.79 -6.25 -0.03
N LEU A 166 -18.30 -5.43 -0.96
CA LEU A 166 -18.56 -3.99 -0.99
C LEU A 166 -19.40 -3.51 -2.19
N SER A 167 -19.44 -4.29 -3.28
CA SER A 167 -20.21 -3.99 -4.47
C SER A 167 -20.65 -5.28 -5.14
N LYS A 168 -21.87 -5.31 -5.70
CA LYS A 168 -22.29 -6.42 -6.58
C LYS A 168 -21.48 -6.48 -7.87
N GLU A 169 -20.83 -5.37 -8.23
CA GLU A 169 -20.11 -5.19 -9.48
C GLU A 169 -18.60 -5.17 -9.26
N ASN A 170 -17.88 -5.77 -10.22
CA ASN A 170 -16.43 -5.75 -10.23
C ASN A 170 -15.90 -4.34 -10.46
N VAL A 171 -14.80 -3.99 -9.79
CA VAL A 171 -14.21 -2.64 -9.86
C VAL A 171 -13.01 -2.64 -10.80
N HIS A 172 -13.02 -1.68 -11.72
CA HIS A 172 -11.93 -1.39 -12.64
C HIS A 172 -11.29 -0.06 -12.25
N ARG A 173 -9.97 -0.03 -12.08
CA ARG A 173 -9.20 1.16 -11.70
C ARG A 173 -8.15 1.44 -12.76
N ILE A 174 -8.07 2.69 -13.19
CA ILE A 174 -7.04 3.17 -14.12
C ILE A 174 -6.29 4.29 -13.40
N SER A 175 -4.97 4.22 -13.36
CA SER A 175 -4.11 5.26 -12.80
C SER A 175 -2.99 5.63 -13.75
N LEU A 176 -2.68 6.93 -13.80
CA LEU A 176 -1.60 7.52 -14.57
C LEU A 176 -0.60 8.15 -13.59
N THR A 177 0.68 7.81 -13.73
CA THR A 177 1.77 8.35 -12.92
C THR A 177 2.82 9.00 -13.81
N GLY A 178 3.25 10.21 -13.46
CA GLY A 178 4.38 10.90 -14.09
C GLY A 178 5.63 10.88 -13.20
N LYS A 179 6.82 10.74 -13.80
CA LYS A 179 8.13 10.85 -13.14
C LYS A 179 8.83 12.11 -13.64
N TRP A 180 9.22 13.02 -12.73
CA TRP A 180 9.94 14.25 -13.03
C TRP A 180 11.36 14.22 -12.47
#